data_AF-A0A0E9P515-F1
#
_entry.id   AF-A0A0E9P515-F1
#
_cell.length_a   1.000
_cell.length_b   1.000
_cell.length_c   1.000
_cell.angle_alpha   90.00
_cell.angle_beta   90.00
_cell.angle_gamma   90.00
#
_symmetry.space_group_name_H-M   'P 1'
#
loop_
_entity.id
_entity.type
_entity.pdbx_description
1 polymer ?
#
loop_
_entity_poly.entity_id
_entity_poly.type
_entity_poly.pdbx_seq_one_letter_code
_entity_poly.pdbx_strand_id
1 'polypeptide(L)' 'MDAGERPYECTQCEKCFSRKSDLNSHVRIHRKLHKCSQCEKCFSKISHFNAHLRIHTGEKTLHMF' A
#
# COMPACT_ATOMS: atom_id res chain seq x y z
N MET A 1 23.22 26.29 11.17
CA MET A 1 22.70 26.11 9.80
C MET A 1 21.86 24.86 9.86
N ASP A 2 20.64 25.04 10.35
CA ASP A 2 19.73 23.98 10.72
C ASP A 2 19.47 23.10 9.50
N ALA A 3 19.90 21.85 9.61
CA ALA A 3 19.50 20.81 8.71
C ALA A 3 17.98 20.89 8.60
N GLY A 4 17.44 20.77 7.39
CA GLY A 4 16.02 20.58 7.19
C GLY A 4 15.61 19.26 7.83
N GLU A 5 15.50 19.24 9.15
CA GLU A 5 15.13 18.10 9.94
C GLU A 5 13.70 17.77 9.53
N ARG A 6 13.58 16.65 8.83
CA ARG A 6 12.32 16.02 8.48
C ARG A 6 12.11 14.96 9.56
N PRO A 7 11.65 15.32 10.79
CA PRO A 7 11.63 14.41 11.93
C PRO A 7 10.66 13.24 11.73
N TYR A 8 9.81 13.29 10.71
CA TYR A 8 8.82 12.28 10.42
C TYR A 8 9.33 11.29 9.37
N GLU A 9 9.95 10.21 9.83
CA GLU A 9 10.46 9.13 8.97
C GLU A 9 9.42 8.04 8.73
N CYS A 10 9.36 7.52 7.51
CA CYS A 10 8.62 6.31 7.20
C CYS A 10 9.46 5.06 7.51
N THR A 11 9.06 4.28 8.52
CA THR A 11 9.74 3.03 8.91
C THR A 11 9.69 1.91 7.85
N GLN A 12 9.00 2.12 6.74
CA GLN A 12 8.77 1.12 5.70
C GLN A 12 9.58 1.39 4.42
N CYS A 13 10.11 2.60 4.25
CA CYS A 13 11.00 2.95 3.13
C CYS A 13 12.00 4.08 3.46
N GLU A 14 12.21 4.38 4.75
CA GLU A 14 13.18 5.35 5.30
C GLU A 14 13.03 6.78 4.74
N LYS A 15 11.88 7.08 4.15
CA LYS A 15 11.60 8.39 3.56
C LYS A 15 11.17 9.37 4.64
N CYS A 16 11.88 10.48 4.76
CA CYS A 16 11.57 11.51 5.75
C CYS A 16 10.54 12.52 5.22
N PHE A 17 9.78 13.15 6.09
CA PHE A 17 8.78 14.19 5.79
C PHE A 17 8.89 15.35 6.78
N SER A 18 8.62 16.57 6.32
CA SER A 18 8.64 17.77 7.17
C SER A 18 7.39 17.89 8.04
N ARG A 19 6.28 17.23 7.67
CA ARG A 19 5.01 17.25 8.41
C ARG A 19 4.49 15.84 8.67
N LYS A 20 3.88 15.65 9.84
CA LYS A 20 3.22 14.39 10.23
C LYS A 20 2.06 14.01 9.30
N SER A 21 1.33 15.00 8.78
CA SER A 21 0.22 14.79 7.83
C SER A 21 0.69 14.22 6.49
N ASP A 22 1.87 14.64 6.03
CA ASP A 22 2.51 14.12 4.82
C ASP A 22 2.98 12.68 5.04
N LEU A 23 3.65 12.42 6.19
CA LEU A 23 4.01 11.05 6.59
C LEU A 23 2.76 10.17 6.67
N ASN A 24 1.68 10.61 7.33
CA ASN A 24 0.44 9.83 7.47
C ASN A 24 -0.22 9.54 6.11
N SER A 25 -0.17 10.49 5.19
CA SER A 25 -0.66 10.30 3.82
C SER A 25 0.23 9.33 3.04
N HIS A 26 1.53 9.41 3.24
CA HIS A 26 2.49 8.51 2.64
C HIS A 26 2.37 7.08 3.19
N VAL A 27 2.27 6.86 4.51
CA VAL A 27 2.10 5.48 5.02
C VAL A 27 0.82 4.83 4.52
N ARG A 28 -0.18 5.56 3.99
CA ARG A 28 -1.32 4.94 3.27
C ARG A 28 -0.90 4.23 1.98
N ILE A 29 0.15 4.68 1.29
CA ILE A 29 0.69 3.96 0.12
C ILE A 29 1.30 2.63 0.53
N HIS A 30 1.79 2.52 1.76
CA HIS A 30 2.29 1.27 2.32
C HIS A 30 1.21 0.43 3.01
N ARG A 31 0.26 1.07 3.71
CA ARG A 31 -0.65 0.40 4.66
C ARG A 31 -1.78 -0.41 4.05
N LYS A 32 -2.11 -0.30 2.76
CA LYS A 32 -3.06 -1.23 2.14
C LYS A 32 -3.08 -1.10 0.63
N LEU A 33 -2.06 -1.61 -0.03
CA LEU A 33 -2.26 -2.12 -1.37
C LEU A 33 -2.50 -3.62 -1.25
N HIS A 34 -3.63 -4.10 -1.76
CA HIS A 34 -3.82 -5.52 -1.92
C HIS A 34 -2.91 -5.98 -3.07
N LYS A 35 -1.76 -6.56 -2.72
CA LYS A 35 -0.83 -7.12 -3.70
C LYS A 35 -1.37 -8.45 -4.18
N CYS A 36 -1.48 -8.60 -5.50
CA CYS A 36 -1.73 -9.88 -6.14
C CYS A 36 -0.48 -10.74 -6.04
N SER A 37 -0.61 -11.95 -5.47
CA SER A 37 0.48 -12.92 -5.39
C SER A 37 0.86 -13.51 -6.75
N GLN A 38 -0.02 -13.40 -7.76
CA GLN A 38 0.19 -14.01 -9.08
C GLN A 38 0.85 -13.08 -10.11
N CYS A 39 0.70 -11.75 -9.99
CA CYS A 39 1.26 -10.80 -10.95
C CYS A 39 1.83 -9.53 -10.32
N GLU A 40 1.99 -9.51 -8.99
CA GLU A 40 2.57 -8.42 -8.22
C GLU A 40 1.87 -7.05 -8.35
N LYS A 41 0.71 -7.00 -9.03
CA LYS A 41 -0.11 -5.79 -9.10
C LYS A 41 -0.68 -5.42 -7.74
N CYS A 42 -0.66 -4.13 -7.44
CA CYS A 42 -1.06 -3.57 -6.17
C CYS A 42 -2.33 -2.73 -6.34
N PHE A 43 -3.35 -2.98 -5.51
CA PHE A 43 -4.65 -2.29 -5.59
C PHE A 43 -4.97 -1.54 -4.31
N SER A 44 -5.29 -0.25 -4.42
CA SER A 44 -5.68 0.60 -3.28
C SER A 44 -7.09 0.34 -2.75
N LYS A 45 -7.94 -0.33 -3.53
CA LYS A 45 -9.30 -0.70 -3.15
C LYS A 45 -9.46 -2.22 -3.14
N ILE A 46 -10.03 -2.76 -2.06
CA ILE A 46 -10.32 -4.19 -1.93
C ILE A 46 -11.29 -4.69 -3.01
N SER A 47 -12.26 -3.87 -3.42
CA SER A 47 -13.19 -4.21 -4.50
C SER A 47 -12.49 -4.39 -5.84
N HIS A 48 -11.53 -3.53 -6.16
CA HIS A 48 -10.70 -3.65 -7.38
C HIS A 48 -9.77 -4.87 -7.30
N PHE A 49 -9.20 -5.13 -6.12
CA PHE A 49 -8.38 -6.33 -5.90
C PHE A 49 -9.19 -7.62 -6.11
N ASN A 50 -10.37 -7.72 -5.52
CA ASN A 50 -11.23 -8.90 -5.66
C ASN A 50 -11.72 -9.07 -7.10
N ALA A 51 -12.01 -7.97 -7.81
CA ALA A 51 -12.29 -8.01 -9.24
C ALA A 51 -11.08 -8.50 -10.05
N HIS A 52 -9.89 -8.02 -9.71
CA HIS A 52 -8.65 -8.45 -10.33
C HIS A 52 -8.36 -9.93 -10.08
N LEU A 53 -8.55 -10.47 -8.87
CA LEU A 53 -8.33 -11.90 -8.61
C LEU A 53 -9.17 -12.82 -9.50
N ARG A 54 -10.35 -12.37 -9.95
CA ARG A 54 -11.19 -13.13 -10.88
C ARG A 54 -10.54 -13.38 -12.24
N ILE A 55 -9.65 -12.50 -12.71
CA ILE A 55 -8.94 -12.71 -13.99
C ILE A 55 -7.89 -13.82 -13.89
N HIS A 56 -7.42 -14.10 -12.67
CA HIS A 56 -6.42 -15.11 -12.40
C HIS A 56 -7.04 -16.48 -12.14
N THR A 57 -8.17 -16.53 -11.43
CA THR A 57 -8.84 -17.79 -11.10
C THR A 57 -9.83 -18.27 -12.15
N GLY A 58 -10.12 -17.49 -13.21
CA GLY A 58 -10.94 -17.96 -14.32
C GLY A 58 -12.36 -18.42 -13.92
N GLU A 59 -12.90 -17.86 -12.83
CA GLU A 59 -14.16 -18.17 -12.14
C GLU A 59 -14.05 -18.94 -10.80
N LYS A 60 -14.77 -18.41 -9.81
CA LYS A 60 -15.12 -18.97 -8.47
C LYS A 60 -14.06 -18.88 -7.36
N THR A 61 -14.23 -17.81 -6.58
CA THR A 61 -13.86 -17.69 -5.17
C THR A 61 -14.27 -18.94 -4.36
N LEU A 62 -13.36 -19.51 -3.55
CA LEU A 62 -13.64 -20.16 -2.25
C LEU A 62 -12.35 -20.66 -1.56
N HIS A 63 -11.74 -19.80 -0.74
CA HIS A 63 -10.97 -20.07 0.50
C HIS A 63 -10.33 -18.71 0.89
N MET A 64 -10.49 -18.13 2.07
CA MET A 64 -10.57 -18.72 3.39
C MET A 64 -11.57 -18.00 4.30
N PHE A 65 -12.18 -18.82 5.16
CA PHE A 65 -12.78 -18.44 6.44
C PHE A 65 -11.83 -17.60 7.29
#